data_AF-A0A3Q7Q6D5-F1
#
_entry.id   AF-A0A3Q7Q6D5-F1
#
_cell.length_a   1.000
_cell.length_b   1.000
_cell.length_c   1.000
_cell.angle_alpha   90.00
_cell.angle_beta   90.00
_cell.angle_gamma   90.00
#
_symmetry.space_group_name_H-M   'P 1'
#
loop_
_entity.id
_entity.type
_entity.pdbx_description
1 polymer ?
#
loop_
_entity_poly.entity_id
_entity_poly.type
_entity_poly.pdbx_seq_one_letter_code
_entity_poly.pdbx_strand_id
1 'polypeptide(L)'
;MLTPAFDLSQDPDFLTVAIRVPYARVSEFDVYFEGVDFKFYAKPYFLRLTLPGRVVENGNEQGSYDTDKGIFTIRLPKETPGQHFEGLNMLTALLAPRKSRTAKPLVEEIGASEVSEGGVEEEDGEFDWEIEQSPYEEASEGALNPQYHYGFGNLRSGVFQRLQDELSDVIDIKDPDFTPAAERRQKRLAAELAKFDPDHYLADFFEDEAVEQILKYSPWWTDIYSEMMASLAKSQEQENHAALVSFSEEEKYQLRKFVNKSYLLDKRARRQVYYSLIDILLAYCYETRVTEGEKNVESAWNIRKLSPTLCWFETWTNVHEILVSFGRRVLCYPLYRHFKLVMKAYRDTIKILQLGKSAVLKCLLDVHKIFQENDPAYILNDLYISDYCVWIQKAKSKKLAALAEALKEVSLTKAQLGLDLEALEAAALLVQEEETAVEAARSISRQQTPSSSPEASDSEEADSTTSSETEGSDSEQGELTGSESETADPLRGPSLEGGSTLLIVNGGVCRNSATETSDGGPGKPPASSRALGGSGPLIEELGEHLNSTVQVSELKDSAAGSHSSVRARGDWQTPSD
;
A
#
# COMPACT_ATOMS: atom_id res chain seq x y z
N MET A 1 -5.80 -3.98 20.38
CA MET A 1 -6.12 -3.82 21.82
C MET A 1 -5.34 -2.63 22.35
N LEU A 2 -5.80 -1.97 23.40
CA LEU A 2 -5.14 -0.79 23.97
C LEU A 2 -4.33 -1.18 25.21
N THR A 3 -3.10 -0.69 25.35
CA THR A 3 -2.39 -0.77 26.63
C THR A 3 -2.97 0.30 27.57
N PRO A 4 -3.58 -0.05 28.70
CA PRO A 4 -4.11 0.92 29.65
C PRO A 4 -2.97 1.66 30.37
N ALA A 5 -3.25 2.85 30.92
CA ALA A 5 -2.35 3.48 31.86
C ALA A 5 -2.35 2.71 33.19
N PHE A 6 -1.18 2.51 33.78
CA PHE A 6 -1.03 1.67 34.98
C PHE A 6 0.06 2.20 35.92
N ASP A 7 -0.13 1.97 37.22
CA ASP A 7 0.81 2.28 38.30
C ASP A 7 1.06 1.03 39.16
N LEU A 8 2.26 0.92 39.74
CA LEU A 8 2.60 -0.14 40.69
C LEU A 8 3.07 0.44 42.02
N SER A 9 2.50 -0.07 43.11
CA SER A 9 2.88 0.24 44.49
C SER A 9 3.03 -1.07 45.27
N GLN A 10 3.66 -1.05 46.46
CA GLN A 10 3.90 -2.28 47.22
C GLN A 10 3.87 -2.07 48.73
N ASP A 11 3.38 -3.10 49.41
CA ASP A 11 3.50 -3.35 50.84
C ASP A 11 4.62 -4.39 51.09
N PRO A 12 4.98 -4.73 52.34
CA PRO A 12 5.88 -5.85 52.62
C PRO A 12 5.37 -7.19 52.04
N ASP A 13 4.06 -7.42 52.06
CA ASP A 13 3.45 -8.72 51.73
C ASP A 13 2.78 -8.76 50.34
N PHE A 14 2.41 -7.60 49.78
CA PHE A 14 1.64 -7.48 48.54
C PHE A 14 2.28 -6.51 47.54
N LEU A 15 2.07 -6.78 46.24
CA LEU A 15 2.25 -5.84 45.14
C LEU A 15 0.87 -5.38 44.68
N THR A 16 0.63 -4.07 44.60
CA THR A 16 -0.64 -3.49 44.17
C THR A 16 -0.48 -2.83 42.80
N VAL A 17 -1.17 -3.38 41.80
CA VAL A 17 -1.23 -2.86 40.42
C VAL A 17 -2.54 -2.11 40.24
N ALA A 18 -2.46 -0.81 39.92
CA ALA A 18 -3.62 0.02 39.57
C ALA A 18 -3.66 0.21 38.05
N ILE A 19 -4.82 0.02 37.42
CA ILE A 19 -4.99 -0.01 35.96
C ILE A 19 -6.20 0.85 35.58
N ARG A 20 -5.97 1.92 34.82
CA ARG A 20 -7.01 2.89 34.41
C ARG A 20 -7.64 2.47 33.07
N VAL A 21 -8.90 2.06 33.12
CA VAL A 21 -9.70 1.53 32.00
C VAL A 21 -11.12 2.12 31.96
N PRO A 22 -11.27 3.44 31.72
CA PRO A 22 -12.56 4.14 31.83
C PRO A 22 -13.64 3.65 30.85
N TYR A 23 -13.26 2.91 29.80
CA TYR A 23 -14.19 2.39 28.78
C TYR A 23 -14.36 0.86 28.83
N ALA A 24 -13.86 0.19 29.88
CA ALA A 24 -14.03 -1.26 30.04
C ALA A 24 -15.39 -1.62 30.65
N ARG A 25 -15.93 -2.77 30.27
CA ARG A 25 -17.11 -3.37 30.91
C ARG A 25 -16.67 -4.19 32.12
N VAL A 26 -17.22 -3.88 33.30
CA VAL A 26 -16.91 -4.56 34.57
C VAL A 26 -17.27 -6.06 34.55
N SER A 27 -18.09 -6.49 33.60
CA SER A 27 -18.49 -7.89 33.36
C SER A 27 -17.56 -8.68 32.41
N GLU A 28 -16.57 -8.04 31.79
CA GLU A 28 -15.72 -8.63 30.74
C GLU A 28 -14.23 -8.35 31.06
N PHE A 29 -13.69 -8.95 32.14
CA PHE A 29 -12.27 -8.88 32.48
C PHE A 29 -11.69 -10.24 32.90
N ASP A 30 -10.43 -10.47 32.55
CA ASP A 30 -9.62 -11.63 32.92
C ASP A 30 -8.27 -11.17 33.49
N VAL A 31 -7.76 -11.87 34.50
CA VAL A 31 -6.45 -11.62 35.13
C VAL A 31 -5.70 -12.94 35.25
N TYR A 32 -4.42 -12.94 34.89
CA TYR A 32 -3.52 -14.09 35.07
C TYR A 32 -2.17 -13.59 35.59
N PHE A 33 -1.61 -14.27 36.59
CA PHE A 33 -0.30 -13.94 37.14
C PHE A 33 0.41 -15.20 37.62
N GLU A 34 1.65 -15.41 37.18
CA GLU A 34 2.42 -16.60 37.53
C GLU A 34 3.92 -16.28 37.57
N GLY A 35 4.54 -16.47 38.75
CA GLY A 35 5.96 -16.19 38.95
C GLY A 35 6.28 -14.71 38.72
N VAL A 36 6.85 -14.36 37.57
CA VAL A 36 7.17 -12.97 37.21
C VAL A 36 6.24 -12.36 36.15
N ASP A 37 5.41 -13.14 35.47
CA ASP A 37 4.52 -12.61 34.42
C ASP A 37 3.16 -12.22 35.01
N PHE A 38 2.69 -11.01 34.67
CA PHE A 38 1.35 -10.51 34.95
C PHE A 38 0.65 -10.13 33.64
N LYS A 39 -0.62 -10.55 33.49
CA LYS A 39 -1.46 -10.29 32.32
C LYS A 39 -2.85 -9.84 32.78
N PHE A 40 -3.34 -8.76 32.20
CA PHE A 40 -4.69 -8.23 32.43
C PHE A 40 -5.37 -7.99 31.09
N TYR A 41 -6.60 -8.44 30.95
CA TYR A 41 -7.44 -8.24 29.76
C TYR A 41 -8.80 -7.71 30.19
N ALA A 42 -9.27 -6.62 29.58
CA ALA A 42 -10.61 -6.11 29.77
C ALA A 42 -11.01 -5.30 28.55
N LYS A 43 -11.82 -5.86 27.64
CA LYS A 43 -12.04 -5.33 26.28
C LYS A 43 -12.41 -3.83 26.30
N PRO A 44 -11.71 -2.95 25.55
CA PRO A 44 -10.71 -3.20 24.49
C PRO A 44 -9.24 -3.29 24.96
N TYR A 45 -8.98 -3.28 26.26
CA TYR A 45 -7.64 -3.16 26.86
C TYR A 45 -6.93 -4.50 27.07
N PHE A 46 -5.60 -4.48 26.97
CA PHE A 46 -4.71 -5.59 27.32
C PHE A 46 -3.36 -5.07 27.84
N LEU A 47 -2.93 -5.56 29.00
CA LEU A 47 -1.66 -5.21 29.65
C LEU A 47 -0.85 -6.49 29.94
N ARG A 48 0.45 -6.47 29.65
CA ARG A 48 1.40 -7.52 30.04
C ARG A 48 2.62 -6.88 30.72
N LEU A 49 2.97 -7.35 31.90
CA LEU A 49 4.14 -6.92 32.66
C LEU A 49 5.01 -8.13 33.02
N THR A 50 6.33 -7.91 33.03
CA THR A 50 7.29 -8.81 33.69
C THR A 50 7.81 -8.11 34.94
N LEU A 51 7.43 -8.65 36.10
CA LEU A 51 7.70 -8.10 37.42
C LEU A 51 9.16 -8.35 37.85
N PRO A 52 9.75 -7.46 38.68
CA PRO A 52 11.15 -7.59 39.12
C PRO A 52 11.34 -8.64 40.24
N GLY A 53 10.26 -9.14 40.82
CA GLY A 53 10.22 -10.18 41.85
C GLY A 53 9.01 -11.08 41.62
N ARG A 54 8.93 -12.19 42.38
CA ARG A 54 7.93 -13.24 42.14
C ARG A 54 6.65 -13.05 42.96
N VAL A 55 5.51 -13.23 42.30
CA VAL A 55 4.16 -13.32 42.87
C VAL A 55 3.63 -14.74 42.75
N VAL A 56 2.66 -15.10 43.58
CA VAL A 56 2.14 -16.46 43.72
C VAL A 56 0.62 -16.45 43.83
N GLU A 57 -0.06 -17.39 43.17
CA GLU A 57 -1.51 -17.59 43.31
C GLU A 57 -1.80 -18.37 44.60
N ASN A 58 -2.46 -17.75 45.57
CA ASN A 58 -2.50 -18.24 46.95
C ASN A 58 -3.88 -18.06 47.64
N GLY A 59 -4.92 -17.66 46.93
CA GLY A 59 -6.27 -17.43 47.49
C GLY A 59 -6.39 -16.16 48.33
N ASN A 60 -5.37 -15.28 48.29
CA ASN A 60 -5.28 -14.05 49.09
C ASN A 60 -5.17 -12.78 48.23
N GLU A 61 -5.13 -12.94 46.91
CA GLU A 61 -5.28 -11.89 45.92
C GLU A 61 -6.61 -11.13 46.06
N GLN A 62 -6.59 -9.82 45.78
CA GLN A 62 -7.75 -8.94 45.97
C GLN A 62 -7.92 -8.02 44.76
N GLY A 63 -9.09 -8.06 44.11
CA GLY A 63 -9.46 -7.14 43.04
C GLY A 63 -10.59 -6.20 43.47
N SER A 64 -10.46 -4.91 43.15
CA SER A 64 -11.53 -3.91 43.30
C SER A 64 -11.60 -2.99 42.08
N TYR A 65 -12.78 -2.44 41.80
CA TYR A 65 -13.00 -1.49 40.73
C TYR A 65 -13.66 -0.21 41.26
N ASP A 66 -13.03 0.93 40.97
CA ASP A 66 -13.56 2.26 41.23
C ASP A 66 -14.30 2.76 39.97
N THR A 67 -15.64 2.76 40.02
CA THR A 67 -16.50 3.17 38.91
C THR A 67 -16.34 4.63 38.52
N ASP A 68 -16.00 5.48 39.49
CA ASP A 68 -16.04 6.93 39.34
C ASP A 68 -14.71 7.46 38.78
N LYS A 69 -13.62 6.72 39.01
CA LYS A 69 -12.29 6.99 38.42
C LYS A 69 -11.96 6.10 37.22
N GLY A 70 -12.68 4.98 37.04
CA GLY A 70 -12.42 3.97 36.01
C GLY A 70 -11.12 3.20 36.27
N ILE A 71 -10.85 2.82 37.52
CA ILE A 71 -9.57 2.18 37.93
C ILE A 71 -9.84 0.80 38.54
N PHE A 72 -9.27 -0.25 37.94
CA PHE A 72 -9.10 -1.55 38.58
C PHE A 72 -7.86 -1.51 39.49
N THR A 73 -7.98 -2.02 40.71
CA THR A 73 -6.86 -2.18 41.65
C THR A 73 -6.75 -3.66 42.01
N ILE A 74 -5.58 -4.25 41.74
CA ILE A 74 -5.32 -5.68 41.91
C ILE A 74 -4.13 -5.84 42.86
N ARG A 75 -4.34 -6.52 44.00
CA ARG A 75 -3.32 -6.83 44.99
C ARG A 75 -2.88 -8.28 44.84
N LEU A 76 -1.61 -8.49 44.54
CA LEU A 76 -0.96 -9.78 44.29
C LEU A 76 -0.05 -10.12 45.49
N PRO A 77 -0.20 -11.27 46.16
CA PRO A 77 0.70 -11.65 47.24
C PRO A 77 2.09 -12.03 46.69
N LYS A 78 3.13 -11.61 47.41
CA LYS A 78 4.54 -11.90 47.06
C LYS A 78 4.93 -13.33 47.46
N GLU A 79 5.78 -13.98 46.66
CA GLU A 79 6.30 -15.32 47.00
C GLU A 79 7.19 -15.28 48.25
N THR A 80 7.92 -14.18 48.48
CA THR A 80 8.68 -13.97 49.71
C THR A 80 8.23 -12.69 50.43
N PRO A 81 7.50 -12.82 51.57
CA PRO A 81 7.10 -11.69 52.40
C PRO A 81 8.30 -10.85 52.86
N GLY A 82 8.16 -9.54 52.79
CA GLY A 82 9.23 -8.58 53.09
C GLY A 82 10.19 -8.29 51.91
N GLN A 83 10.08 -8.99 50.77
CA GLN A 83 10.89 -8.67 49.59
C GLN A 83 10.45 -7.32 48.99
N HIS A 84 11.38 -6.36 48.92
CA HIS A 84 11.15 -5.10 48.20
C HIS A 84 11.42 -5.29 46.70
N PHE A 85 10.45 -4.94 45.87
CA PHE A 85 10.54 -5.00 44.42
C PHE A 85 11.15 -3.69 43.91
N GLU A 86 12.35 -3.73 43.34
CA GLU A 86 13.02 -2.52 42.83
C GLU A 86 12.55 -2.15 41.43
N GLY A 87 12.55 -0.85 41.12
CA GLY A 87 12.25 -0.34 39.78
C GLY A 87 10.76 -0.27 39.41
N LEU A 88 9.82 -0.36 40.36
CA LEU A 88 8.37 -0.26 40.07
C LEU A 88 7.97 1.02 39.30
N ASN A 89 8.68 2.13 39.53
CA ASN A 89 8.44 3.40 38.85
C ASN A 89 8.95 3.42 37.39
N MET A 90 9.75 2.44 36.97
CA MET A 90 10.31 2.33 35.63
C MET A 90 9.35 1.55 34.73
N LEU A 91 8.15 2.08 34.51
CA LEU A 91 7.03 1.40 33.83
C LEU A 91 7.43 0.80 32.46
N THR A 92 8.29 1.50 31.69
CA THR A 92 8.83 1.05 30.40
C THR A 92 9.82 -0.12 30.49
N ALA A 93 10.38 -0.40 31.67
CA ALA A 93 11.26 -1.54 31.93
C ALA A 93 10.52 -2.74 32.57
N LEU A 94 9.23 -2.56 32.91
CA LEU A 94 8.30 -3.61 33.34
C LEU A 94 7.46 -4.15 32.17
N LEU A 95 7.23 -3.33 31.15
CA LEU A 95 6.79 -3.80 29.83
C LEU A 95 7.90 -4.68 29.23
N ALA A 96 7.53 -5.90 28.83
CA ALA A 96 8.45 -6.91 28.32
C ALA A 96 8.97 -6.56 26.90
N PRO A 97 10.17 -7.04 26.46
CA PRO A 97 10.95 -8.13 27.06
C PRO A 97 12.38 -7.78 27.51
N ARG A 98 12.90 -8.52 28.49
CA ARG A 98 14.34 -8.66 28.73
C ARG A 98 14.87 -9.93 28.05
N LYS A 99 15.70 -9.79 27.00
CA LYS A 99 16.69 -10.83 26.62
C LYS A 99 18.03 -10.51 27.31
N SER A 100 18.89 -11.52 27.49
CA SER A 100 20.02 -11.51 28.45
C SER A 100 21.20 -10.61 28.04
N ARG A 101 21.70 -9.78 28.97
CA ARG A 101 23.00 -9.08 28.82
C ARG A 101 24.10 -9.82 29.60
N THR A 102 25.03 -10.44 28.89
CA THR A 102 26.36 -10.76 29.45
C THR A 102 27.24 -9.51 29.39
N ALA A 103 28.09 -9.31 30.39
CA ALA A 103 28.85 -8.07 30.55
C ALA A 103 30.34 -8.22 30.25
N LYS A 104 30.89 -7.23 29.53
CA LYS A 104 32.32 -6.85 29.59
C LYS A 104 32.43 -5.32 29.73
N PRO A 105 33.46 -4.80 30.41
CA PRO A 105 33.51 -3.40 30.86
C PRO A 105 34.06 -2.43 29.81
N LEU A 106 33.80 -1.14 30.03
CA LEU A 106 34.26 -0.01 29.23
C LEU A 106 35.48 0.64 29.88
N VAL A 107 36.61 0.69 29.17
CA VAL A 107 37.74 1.61 29.41
C VAL A 107 38.32 1.99 28.04
N GLU A 108 38.58 3.27 27.83
CA GLU A 108 39.16 3.83 26.61
C GLU A 108 40.70 3.89 26.71
N GLU A 109 41.41 3.81 25.59
CA GLU A 109 42.74 4.43 25.48
C GLU A 109 42.97 4.99 24.05
N ILE A 110 43.82 6.01 23.95
CA ILE A 110 43.94 6.89 22.78
C ILE A 110 45.08 6.40 21.87
N GLY A 111 44.79 6.10 20.60
CA GLY A 111 45.79 5.63 19.64
C GLY A 111 45.41 5.88 18.18
N ALA A 112 46.29 6.55 17.44
CA ALA A 112 46.05 7.04 16.09
C ALA A 112 45.87 5.96 15.01
N SER A 113 44.97 6.25 14.05
CA SER A 113 45.07 5.95 12.61
C SER A 113 45.46 4.52 12.17
N GLU A 114 44.47 3.72 11.79
CA GLU A 114 44.25 3.39 10.36
C GLU A 114 42.88 2.72 10.12
N VAL A 115 42.55 2.44 8.85
CA VAL A 115 41.19 2.06 8.41
C VAL A 115 40.82 0.65 8.84
N SER A 116 39.67 0.49 9.48
CA SER A 116 39.02 -0.82 9.66
C SER A 116 37.50 -0.70 9.58
N GLU A 117 36.85 -1.69 8.99
CA GLU A 117 35.38 -1.76 8.86
C GLU A 117 34.75 -2.17 10.21
N GLY A 118 34.51 -1.17 11.07
CA GLY A 118 33.90 -1.33 12.38
C GLY A 118 32.45 -0.87 12.43
N GLY A 119 31.58 -1.45 11.59
CA GLY A 119 30.14 -1.19 11.68
C GLY A 119 29.61 -1.66 13.05
N VAL A 120 29.01 -0.75 13.83
CA VAL A 120 28.40 -1.12 15.12
C VAL A 120 27.28 -2.13 14.85
N GLU A 121 27.50 -3.38 15.27
CA GLU A 121 26.50 -4.43 15.14
C GLU A 121 25.34 -4.16 16.11
N GLU A 122 24.34 -3.40 15.65
CA GLU A 122 23.01 -3.46 16.23
C GLU A 122 22.53 -4.91 16.12
N GLU A 123 22.51 -5.57 17.29
CA GLU A 123 22.06 -6.94 17.52
C GLU A 123 20.55 -7.03 17.27
N ASP A 124 20.17 -6.93 16.00
CA ASP A 124 18.80 -7.04 15.48
C ASP A 124 18.19 -8.34 15.98
N GLY A 125 17.37 -8.22 17.03
CA GLY A 125 16.58 -9.32 17.53
C GLY A 125 15.84 -10.05 16.41
N GLU A 126 15.71 -11.35 16.60
CA GLU A 126 14.67 -12.20 16.04
C GLU A 126 13.39 -11.40 15.76
N PHE A 127 12.89 -11.43 14.51
CA PHE A 127 11.80 -10.54 14.11
C PHE A 127 10.50 -11.04 14.73
N ASP A 128 10.10 -10.39 15.82
CA ASP A 128 8.82 -10.64 16.47
C ASP A 128 7.68 -10.09 15.58
N TRP A 129 6.92 -11.02 14.99
CA TRP A 129 5.78 -10.70 14.15
C TRP A 129 4.55 -10.27 14.96
N GLU A 130 4.56 -10.42 16.29
CA GLU A 130 3.47 -9.98 17.16
C GLU A 130 3.30 -8.45 17.18
N ILE A 131 2.14 -8.01 17.66
CA ILE A 131 1.71 -6.60 17.61
C ILE A 131 2.39 -5.83 18.74
N GLU A 132 3.35 -4.99 18.36
CA GLU A 132 4.13 -4.18 19.29
C GLU A 132 3.28 -3.10 20.00
N GLN A 133 3.39 -3.04 21.32
CA GLN A 133 2.68 -2.07 22.15
C GLN A 133 3.46 -0.75 22.24
N SER A 134 2.78 0.37 21.96
CA SER A 134 3.23 1.73 22.31
C SER A 134 2.27 2.34 23.34
N PRO A 135 2.75 3.24 24.22
CA PRO A 135 1.86 4.07 25.04
C PRO A 135 0.83 4.82 24.18
N TYR A 136 -0.32 5.14 24.78
CA TYR A 136 -1.27 6.07 24.20
C TYR A 136 -0.85 7.50 24.54
N GLU A 137 -0.49 8.28 23.53
CA GLU A 137 -0.45 9.74 23.63
C GLU A 137 -1.87 10.27 23.44
N GLU A 138 -2.35 11.08 24.39
CA GLU A 138 -3.62 11.81 24.24
C GLU A 138 -3.50 12.75 23.03
N ALA A 139 -4.41 12.60 22.06
CA ALA A 139 -4.44 13.43 20.88
C ALA A 139 -4.72 14.88 21.29
N SER A 140 -3.72 15.75 21.19
CA SER A 140 -3.84 17.13 21.64
C SER A 140 -4.76 17.93 20.69
N GLU A 141 -5.93 18.31 21.19
CA GLU A 141 -6.95 19.09 20.46
C GLU A 141 -6.51 20.53 20.08
N GLY A 142 -5.22 20.85 20.23
CA GLY A 142 -4.59 22.10 19.82
C GLY A 142 -3.88 22.05 18.45
N ALA A 143 -3.79 20.89 17.80
CA ALA A 143 -3.21 20.75 16.46
C ALA A 143 -4.18 21.25 15.38
N LEU A 144 -4.20 22.58 15.16
CA LEU A 144 -4.98 23.21 14.09
C LEU A 144 -4.50 22.67 12.72
N ASN A 145 -5.33 21.82 12.11
CA ASN A 145 -5.06 21.01 10.92
C ASN A 145 -3.96 19.94 11.13
N PRO A 146 -4.31 18.71 11.59
CA PRO A 146 -3.34 17.61 11.64
C PRO A 146 -2.96 17.16 10.23
N GLN A 147 -1.69 17.37 9.86
CA GLN A 147 -1.17 16.96 8.56
C GLN A 147 -0.69 15.50 8.59
N TYR A 148 -1.32 14.65 7.78
CA TYR A 148 -1.04 13.22 7.75
C TYR A 148 0.13 12.90 6.82
N HIS A 149 0.93 11.92 7.24
CA HIS A 149 2.13 11.53 6.55
C HIS A 149 1.90 10.37 5.56
N TYR A 150 2.82 10.23 4.62
CA TYR A 150 2.84 9.24 3.53
C TYR A 150 4.25 9.15 2.93
N GLY A 151 4.42 8.50 1.77
CA GLY A 151 5.73 8.26 1.16
C GLY A 151 6.50 7.13 1.87
N PHE A 152 7.75 6.92 1.43
CA PHE A 152 8.66 5.94 2.01
C PHE A 152 8.75 6.09 3.53
N GLY A 153 8.38 5.04 4.26
CA GLY A 153 8.40 5.01 5.73
C GLY A 153 7.50 6.03 6.44
N ASN A 154 6.51 6.62 5.75
CA ASN A 154 5.75 7.79 6.21
C ASN A 154 6.63 9.02 6.52
N LEU A 155 7.73 9.19 5.78
CA LEU A 155 8.69 10.31 5.95
C LEU A 155 8.38 11.55 5.07
N ARG A 156 7.17 11.65 4.48
CA ARG A 156 6.72 12.80 3.68
C ARG A 156 5.35 13.32 4.14
N SER A 157 5.16 14.62 3.97
CA SER A 157 3.91 15.36 4.17
C SER A 157 4.03 16.69 3.41
N GLY A 158 2.90 17.30 3.03
CA GLY A 158 2.85 18.61 2.37
C GLY A 158 3.37 18.63 0.94
N VAL A 159 3.35 17.49 0.23
CA VAL A 159 3.73 17.39 -1.18
C VAL A 159 2.52 17.58 -2.09
N PHE A 160 1.35 17.06 -1.71
CA PHE A 160 0.13 17.17 -2.52
C PHE A 160 -0.34 18.62 -2.64
N GLN A 161 -0.23 19.41 -1.56
CA GLN A 161 -0.46 20.86 -1.57
C GLN A 161 0.43 21.67 -2.54
N ARG A 162 1.52 21.09 -3.07
CA ARG A 162 2.48 21.76 -3.96
C ARG A 162 2.41 21.28 -5.41
N LEU A 163 2.09 20.00 -5.60
CA LEU A 163 2.02 19.32 -6.90
C LEU A 163 0.60 18.76 -7.12
N GLN A 164 -0.43 19.53 -6.74
CA GLN A 164 -1.81 19.04 -6.67
C GLN A 164 -2.29 18.54 -8.03
N ASP A 165 -2.03 19.30 -9.10
CA ASP A 165 -2.49 18.99 -10.45
C ASP A 165 -1.83 17.70 -10.96
N GLU A 166 -0.50 17.66 -11.01
CA GLU A 166 0.28 16.48 -11.45
C GLU A 166 -0.04 15.22 -10.64
N LEU A 167 -0.11 15.34 -9.30
CA LEU A 167 -0.25 14.19 -8.42
C LEU A 167 -1.71 13.65 -8.40
N SER A 168 -2.71 14.48 -8.73
CA SER A 168 -4.10 14.04 -8.85
C SER A 168 -4.33 13.07 -10.01
N ASP A 169 -3.55 13.18 -11.09
CA ASP A 169 -3.61 12.22 -12.21
C ASP A 169 -2.92 10.88 -11.91
N VAL A 170 -2.17 10.81 -10.81
CA VAL A 170 -1.42 9.61 -10.36
C VAL A 170 -2.21 8.79 -9.34
N ILE A 171 -2.81 9.47 -8.34
CA ILE A 171 -3.35 8.83 -7.14
C ILE A 171 -4.88 8.79 -7.15
N ASP A 172 -5.46 7.76 -6.50
CA ASP A 172 -6.91 7.61 -6.34
C ASP A 172 -7.44 8.48 -5.17
N ILE A 173 -6.57 8.91 -4.25
CA ILE A 173 -6.92 9.66 -3.04
C ILE A 173 -6.89 11.18 -3.25
N LYS A 174 -8.07 11.81 -3.14
CA LYS A 174 -8.28 13.25 -3.43
C LYS A 174 -7.55 14.26 -2.52
N ASP A 175 -7.18 13.85 -1.30
CA ASP A 175 -6.49 14.71 -0.33
C ASP A 175 -5.71 13.84 0.67
N PRO A 176 -4.47 13.41 0.34
CA PRO A 176 -3.66 12.59 1.23
C PRO A 176 -3.10 13.36 2.44
N ASP A 177 -2.96 14.68 2.32
CA ASP A 177 -2.42 15.55 3.37
C ASP A 177 -3.38 15.68 4.56
N PHE A 178 -4.70 15.68 4.33
CA PHE A 178 -5.73 15.80 5.37
C PHE A 178 -6.62 14.55 5.56
N THR A 179 -6.49 13.48 4.75
CA THR A 179 -7.19 12.20 5.00
C THR A 179 -6.35 11.24 5.87
N PRO A 180 -6.82 10.84 7.08
CA PRO A 180 -6.14 9.86 7.94
C PRO A 180 -6.15 8.44 7.36
N ALA A 181 -5.11 7.64 7.65
CA ALA A 181 -4.90 6.31 7.06
C ALA A 181 -6.11 5.35 7.10
N ALA A 182 -6.88 5.33 8.20
CA ALA A 182 -8.08 4.51 8.32
C ALA A 182 -9.20 4.93 7.33
N GLU A 183 -9.32 6.23 7.04
CA GLU A 183 -10.27 6.76 6.08
C GLU A 183 -9.76 6.56 4.63
N ARG A 184 -8.44 6.63 4.40
CA ARG A 184 -7.83 6.23 3.10
C ARG A 184 -8.24 4.80 2.75
N ARG A 185 -8.09 3.87 3.71
CA ARG A 185 -8.50 2.46 3.60
C ARG A 185 -10.00 2.30 3.37
N GLN A 186 -10.86 3.01 4.09
CA GLN A 186 -12.31 2.94 3.90
C GLN A 186 -12.74 3.42 2.51
N LYS A 187 -12.22 4.58 2.07
CA LYS A 187 -12.46 5.13 0.73
C LYS A 187 -11.99 4.16 -0.36
N ARG A 188 -10.81 3.54 -0.18
CA ARG A 188 -10.26 2.52 -1.09
C ARG A 188 -11.17 1.31 -1.23
N LEU A 189 -11.59 0.70 -0.12
CA LEU A 189 -12.42 -0.52 -0.14
C LEU A 189 -13.77 -0.26 -0.83
N ALA A 190 -14.36 0.92 -0.63
CA ALA A 190 -15.57 1.35 -1.32
C ALA A 190 -15.32 1.56 -2.83
N ALA A 191 -14.22 2.21 -3.22
CA ALA A 191 -13.86 2.43 -4.62
C ALA A 191 -13.55 1.11 -5.36
N GLU A 192 -12.93 0.13 -4.70
CA GLU A 192 -12.72 -1.22 -5.26
C GLU A 192 -14.05 -1.96 -5.47
N LEU A 193 -14.94 -1.94 -4.49
CA LEU A 193 -16.25 -2.59 -4.58
C LEU A 193 -17.12 -1.96 -5.66
N ALA A 194 -17.07 -0.63 -5.82
CA ALA A 194 -17.78 0.10 -6.86
C ALA A 194 -17.13 0.01 -8.26
N LYS A 195 -15.90 -0.52 -8.37
CA LYS A 195 -15.19 -0.74 -9.64
C LYS A 195 -15.18 -2.21 -10.09
N PHE A 196 -15.51 -3.15 -9.19
CA PHE A 196 -15.70 -4.55 -9.54
C PHE A 196 -16.86 -4.71 -10.55
N ASP A 197 -16.71 -5.70 -11.42
CA ASP A 197 -17.44 -5.82 -12.68
C ASP A 197 -17.60 -7.33 -12.94
N PRO A 198 -18.73 -7.94 -12.52
CA PRO A 198 -18.94 -9.38 -12.57
C PRO A 198 -18.90 -9.95 -14.00
N ASP A 199 -19.44 -9.21 -14.96
CA ASP A 199 -19.56 -9.68 -16.34
C ASP A 199 -18.18 -9.74 -17.01
N HIS A 200 -17.35 -8.72 -16.80
CA HIS A 200 -15.95 -8.71 -17.26
C HIS A 200 -15.09 -9.76 -16.53
N TYR A 201 -15.34 -9.99 -15.22
CA TYR A 201 -14.67 -11.07 -14.48
C TYR A 201 -15.01 -12.46 -15.04
N LEU A 202 -16.27 -12.69 -15.42
CA LEU A 202 -16.70 -13.95 -16.01
C LEU A 202 -16.18 -14.11 -17.45
N ALA A 203 -16.09 -13.04 -18.24
CA ALA A 203 -15.43 -13.07 -19.55
C ALA A 203 -13.97 -13.54 -19.44
N ASP A 204 -13.17 -12.91 -18.57
CA ASP A 204 -11.76 -13.30 -18.28
C ASP A 204 -11.60 -14.71 -17.66
N PHE A 205 -12.71 -15.33 -17.21
CA PHE A 205 -12.74 -16.68 -16.63
C PHE A 205 -13.09 -17.77 -17.66
N PHE A 206 -13.88 -17.44 -18.69
CA PHE A 206 -14.25 -18.37 -19.76
C PHE A 206 -13.39 -18.23 -21.03
N GLU A 207 -12.99 -17.01 -21.40
CA GLU A 207 -12.14 -16.69 -22.57
C GLU A 207 -10.66 -16.61 -22.14
N ASP A 208 -10.19 -17.64 -21.43
CA ASP A 208 -8.93 -17.60 -20.68
C ASP A 208 -7.67 -17.92 -21.51
N GLU A 209 -7.77 -18.08 -22.84
CA GLU A 209 -6.66 -18.44 -23.71
C GLU A 209 -5.48 -17.45 -23.65
N ALA A 210 -5.76 -16.14 -23.64
CA ALA A 210 -4.74 -15.10 -23.51
C ALA A 210 -4.05 -15.18 -22.14
N VAL A 211 -4.85 -15.36 -21.08
CA VAL A 211 -4.38 -15.52 -19.71
C VAL A 211 -3.50 -16.76 -19.57
N GLU A 212 -3.88 -17.87 -20.21
CA GLU A 212 -3.08 -19.10 -20.23
C GLU A 212 -1.78 -18.95 -21.03
N GLN A 213 -1.62 -18.02 -21.98
CA GLN A 213 -0.27 -17.72 -22.52
C GLN A 213 0.56 -16.92 -21.50
N ILE A 214 0.00 -15.86 -20.90
CA ILE A 214 0.64 -15.04 -19.85
C ILE A 214 1.07 -15.89 -18.63
N LEU A 215 0.33 -16.98 -18.34
CA LEU A 215 0.68 -17.94 -17.29
C LEU A 215 1.83 -18.88 -17.67
N LYS A 216 2.11 -19.10 -18.96
CA LYS A 216 3.26 -19.90 -19.44
C LYS A 216 4.55 -19.08 -19.44
N TYR A 217 4.49 -17.75 -19.62
CA TYR A 217 5.64 -16.85 -19.60
C TYR A 217 6.54 -17.07 -18.37
N SER A 218 7.86 -17.07 -18.58
CA SER A 218 8.89 -17.24 -17.55
C SER A 218 9.71 -15.95 -17.39
N PRO A 219 9.41 -15.12 -16.37
CA PRO A 219 10.21 -13.92 -16.10
C PRO A 219 11.62 -14.29 -15.62
N TRP A 220 12.59 -13.40 -15.87
CA TRP A 220 14.03 -13.59 -15.66
C TRP A 220 14.44 -14.16 -14.28
N TRP A 221 13.68 -13.89 -13.22
CA TRP A 221 13.97 -14.39 -11.88
C TRP A 221 13.66 -15.89 -11.70
N THR A 222 12.90 -16.52 -12.59
CA THR A 222 12.48 -17.92 -12.46
C THR A 222 13.65 -18.89 -12.66
N ASP A 223 14.52 -18.61 -13.63
CA ASP A 223 15.65 -19.48 -13.94
C ASP A 223 16.75 -19.31 -12.89
N ILE A 224 17.09 -18.07 -12.52
CA ILE A 224 18.03 -17.75 -11.43
C ILE A 224 17.56 -18.36 -10.09
N TYR A 225 16.26 -18.31 -9.79
CA TYR A 225 15.70 -18.97 -8.61
C TYR A 225 15.85 -20.50 -8.68
N SER A 226 15.65 -21.09 -9.86
CA SER A 226 15.80 -22.53 -10.07
C SER A 226 17.25 -22.99 -9.91
N GLU A 227 18.21 -22.20 -10.42
CA GLU A 227 19.65 -22.41 -10.20
C GLU A 227 20.05 -22.27 -8.73
N MET A 228 19.53 -21.25 -8.02
CA MET A 228 19.74 -21.07 -6.59
C MET A 228 19.21 -22.25 -5.77
N MET A 229 18.00 -22.73 -6.06
CA MET A 229 17.44 -23.90 -5.37
C MET A 229 18.23 -25.18 -5.70
N ALA A 230 18.72 -25.30 -6.94
CA ALA A 230 19.54 -26.44 -7.37
C ALA A 230 20.98 -26.43 -6.81
N SER A 231 21.49 -25.29 -6.32
CA SER A 231 22.77 -25.18 -5.62
C SER A 231 22.62 -25.32 -4.09
N LEU A 232 21.58 -24.73 -3.49
CA LEU A 232 21.19 -24.96 -2.09
C LEU A 232 20.90 -26.45 -1.78
N ALA A 233 20.41 -27.21 -2.77
CA ALA A 233 20.23 -28.66 -2.66
C ALA A 233 21.53 -29.49 -2.78
N LYS A 234 22.68 -28.86 -3.05
CA LYS A 234 23.99 -29.53 -3.28
C LYS A 234 25.10 -29.04 -2.35
N SER A 235 25.00 -27.82 -1.83
CA SER A 235 26.02 -27.18 -1.00
C SER A 235 25.41 -26.65 0.29
N GLN A 236 26.06 -26.94 1.42
CA GLN A 236 25.60 -26.55 2.76
C GLN A 236 26.22 -25.22 3.25
N GLU A 237 26.92 -24.50 2.38
CA GLU A 237 27.61 -23.23 2.68
C GLU A 237 26.75 -22.05 2.23
N GLN A 238 26.53 -21.10 3.15
CA GLN A 238 25.42 -20.14 3.05
C GLN A 238 25.91 -18.71 2.73
N GLU A 239 26.79 -18.59 1.73
CA GLU A 239 27.48 -17.35 1.42
C GLU A 239 27.15 -16.77 0.03
N ASN A 240 26.95 -15.45 0.00
CA ASN A 240 27.00 -14.60 -1.20
C ASN A 240 25.95 -14.81 -2.32
N HIS A 241 24.68 -14.99 -1.94
CA HIS A 241 23.50 -14.79 -2.83
C HIS A 241 23.53 -13.50 -3.68
N ALA A 242 24.28 -12.47 -3.26
CA ALA A 242 24.40 -11.19 -3.95
C ALA A 242 24.95 -11.29 -5.38
N ALA A 243 25.70 -12.34 -5.72
CA ALA A 243 26.34 -12.53 -7.02
C ALA A 243 25.42 -13.12 -8.12
N LEU A 244 24.23 -13.60 -7.77
CA LEU A 244 23.31 -14.28 -8.71
C LEU A 244 22.56 -13.33 -9.66
N VAL A 245 22.52 -12.03 -9.37
CA VAL A 245 21.77 -11.04 -10.16
C VAL A 245 22.70 -9.96 -10.67
N SER A 246 22.80 -9.83 -11.98
CA SER A 246 23.62 -8.84 -12.67
C SER A 246 22.85 -7.57 -13.00
N PHE A 247 23.57 -6.44 -12.97
CA PHE A 247 23.04 -5.13 -13.36
C PHE A 247 23.57 -4.69 -14.72
N SER A 248 22.71 -4.08 -15.55
CA SER A 248 23.09 -3.44 -16.81
C SER A 248 23.87 -2.13 -16.56
N GLU A 249 24.44 -1.52 -17.61
CA GLU A 249 25.14 -0.24 -17.44
C GLU A 249 24.18 0.93 -17.19
N GLU A 250 22.95 0.86 -17.69
CA GLU A 250 21.87 1.82 -17.43
C GLU A 250 21.42 1.75 -15.97
N GLU A 251 21.23 0.53 -15.44
CA GLU A 251 20.94 0.28 -14.03
C GLU A 251 22.08 0.78 -13.13
N LYS A 252 23.35 0.48 -13.47
CA LYS A 252 24.53 1.01 -12.76
C LYS A 252 24.68 2.52 -12.89
N TYR A 253 24.22 3.13 -13.97
CA TYR A 253 24.23 4.59 -14.17
C TYR A 253 23.17 5.26 -13.30
N GLN A 254 21.95 4.71 -13.24
CA GLN A 254 20.91 5.21 -12.33
C GLN A 254 21.29 5.02 -10.86
N LEU A 255 21.90 3.89 -10.49
CA LEU A 255 22.45 3.67 -9.13
C LEU A 255 23.48 4.72 -8.73
N ARG A 256 24.27 5.25 -9.69
CA ARG A 256 25.25 6.33 -9.46
C ARG A 256 24.62 7.71 -9.29
N LYS A 257 23.36 7.92 -9.69
CA LYS A 257 22.62 9.18 -9.45
C LYS A 257 21.99 9.25 -8.05
N PHE A 258 21.69 8.12 -7.42
CA PHE A 258 21.04 8.14 -6.11
C PHE A 258 21.97 8.64 -5.01
N VAL A 259 21.50 9.64 -4.25
CA VAL A 259 22.20 10.13 -3.06
C VAL A 259 22.15 9.07 -1.96
N ASN A 260 23.32 8.74 -1.38
CA ASN A 260 23.47 7.75 -0.32
C ASN A 260 22.89 8.26 1.02
N LYS A 261 21.58 8.12 1.21
CA LYS A 261 20.85 8.48 2.44
C LYS A 261 20.94 7.39 3.51
N SER A 262 21.05 7.77 4.78
CA SER A 262 20.75 6.92 5.94
C SER A 262 19.31 7.21 6.42
N TYR A 263 18.55 6.16 6.74
CA TYR A 263 17.17 6.30 7.21
C TYR A 263 17.08 5.85 8.67
N LEU A 264 16.78 6.79 9.57
CA LEU A 264 16.49 6.50 10.97
C LEU A 264 15.05 6.01 11.11
N LEU A 265 14.80 4.76 10.67
CA LEU A 265 13.49 4.13 10.75
C LEU A 265 13.30 3.50 12.14
N ASP A 266 12.31 4.02 12.87
CA ASP A 266 11.74 3.35 14.04
C ASP A 266 11.16 1.98 13.66
N LYS A 267 10.79 1.17 14.66
CA LYS A 267 10.25 -0.19 14.39
C LYS A 267 8.96 -0.16 13.58
N ARG A 268 8.09 0.85 13.76
CA ARG A 268 6.83 0.98 13.04
C ARG A 268 7.05 1.33 11.57
N ALA A 269 7.83 2.37 11.27
CA ALA A 269 8.18 2.74 9.90
C ALA A 269 8.98 1.62 9.21
N ARG A 270 9.90 0.94 9.92
CA ARG A 270 10.63 -0.23 9.43
C ARG A 270 9.67 -1.36 9.04
N ARG A 271 8.64 -1.66 9.86
CA ARG A 271 7.59 -2.64 9.54
C ARG A 271 6.73 -2.19 8.34
N GLN A 272 6.37 -0.92 8.24
CA GLN A 272 5.68 -0.36 7.07
C GLN A 272 6.48 -0.52 5.77
N VAL A 273 7.78 -0.22 5.78
CA VAL A 273 8.65 -0.30 4.60
C VAL A 273 8.76 -1.73 4.07
N TYR A 274 8.88 -2.75 4.93
CA TYR A 274 8.86 -4.14 4.46
C TYR A 274 7.49 -4.56 3.89
N TYR A 275 6.38 -4.09 4.43
CA TYR A 275 5.04 -4.40 3.91
C TYR A 275 4.72 -3.68 2.60
N SER A 276 4.97 -2.38 2.51
CA SER A 276 4.73 -1.62 1.28
C SER A 276 5.71 -1.99 0.15
N LEU A 277 6.87 -2.58 0.47
CA LEU A 277 7.71 -3.27 -0.51
C LEU A 277 7.01 -4.49 -1.13
N ILE A 278 6.32 -5.33 -0.34
CA ILE A 278 5.55 -6.47 -0.88
C ILE A 278 4.49 -5.96 -1.87
N ASP A 279 3.74 -4.93 -1.47
CA ASP A 279 2.65 -4.36 -2.27
C ASP A 279 3.13 -3.85 -3.64
N ILE A 280 4.26 -3.14 -3.68
CA ILE A 280 4.89 -2.68 -4.93
C ILE A 280 5.43 -3.87 -5.75
N LEU A 281 6.03 -4.88 -5.11
CA LEU A 281 6.54 -6.06 -5.81
C LEU A 281 5.43 -6.95 -6.39
N LEU A 282 4.27 -7.07 -5.74
CA LEU A 282 3.11 -7.80 -6.28
C LEU A 282 2.58 -7.13 -7.55
N ALA A 283 2.42 -5.80 -7.53
CA ALA A 283 2.02 -5.01 -8.68
C ALA A 283 3.02 -5.13 -9.85
N TYR A 284 4.32 -5.08 -9.55
CA TYR A 284 5.38 -5.32 -10.55
C TYR A 284 5.35 -6.75 -11.11
N CYS A 285 5.22 -7.78 -10.27
CA CYS A 285 5.17 -9.19 -10.70
C CYS A 285 3.96 -9.49 -11.59
N TYR A 286 2.84 -8.80 -11.40
CA TYR A 286 1.70 -8.87 -12.32
C TYR A 286 2.05 -8.19 -13.65
N GLU A 287 2.59 -6.98 -13.60
CA GLU A 287 2.90 -6.18 -14.79
C GLU A 287 3.91 -6.88 -15.71
N THR A 288 5.03 -7.38 -15.19
CA THR A 288 6.04 -8.11 -15.98
C THR A 288 5.48 -9.38 -16.64
N ARG A 289 4.36 -9.92 -16.14
CA ARG A 289 3.70 -11.08 -16.77
C ARG A 289 2.78 -10.66 -17.90
N VAL A 290 1.89 -9.71 -17.64
CA VAL A 290 0.91 -9.24 -18.64
C VAL A 290 1.60 -8.57 -19.83
N THR A 291 2.82 -8.08 -19.66
CA THR A 291 3.66 -7.55 -20.74
C THR A 291 4.68 -8.54 -21.31
N GLU A 292 4.80 -9.75 -20.76
CA GLU A 292 5.87 -10.69 -21.08
C GLU A 292 7.30 -10.06 -21.01
N GLY A 293 7.44 -9.02 -20.16
CA GLY A 293 8.66 -8.23 -19.97
C GLY A 293 8.79 -6.98 -20.86
N GLU A 294 7.92 -6.78 -21.85
CA GLU A 294 7.97 -5.64 -22.77
C GLU A 294 7.05 -4.48 -22.33
N LYS A 295 7.68 -3.53 -21.61
CA LYS A 295 7.01 -2.33 -21.08
C LYS A 295 6.26 -1.54 -22.16
N ASN A 296 5.08 -1.04 -21.80
CA ASN A 296 4.24 -0.20 -22.63
C ASN A 296 3.71 1.02 -21.86
N VAL A 297 2.86 1.83 -22.50
CA VAL A 297 2.32 3.08 -21.92
C VAL A 297 1.46 2.87 -20.66
N GLU A 298 0.79 1.71 -20.55
CA GLU A 298 -0.03 1.35 -19.39
C GLU A 298 0.79 0.74 -18.24
N SER A 299 2.08 0.42 -18.44
CA SER A 299 2.91 -0.17 -17.38
C SER A 299 2.99 0.70 -16.12
N ALA A 300 3.04 2.02 -16.29
CA ALA A 300 2.98 2.95 -15.16
C ALA A 300 1.60 2.97 -14.48
N TRP A 301 0.52 2.80 -15.26
CA TRP A 301 -0.85 2.75 -14.77
C TRP A 301 -1.14 1.46 -14.00
N ASN A 302 -0.77 0.30 -14.54
CA ASN A 302 -0.96 -0.99 -13.88
C ASN A 302 -0.22 -1.03 -12.53
N ILE A 303 1.07 -0.68 -12.48
CA ILE A 303 1.83 -0.73 -11.22
C ILE A 303 1.25 0.25 -10.20
N ARG A 304 0.96 1.51 -10.58
CA ARG A 304 0.41 2.49 -9.63
C ARG A 304 -0.99 2.12 -9.14
N LYS A 305 -1.86 1.59 -10.00
CA LYS A 305 -3.24 1.22 -9.65
C LYS A 305 -3.33 -0.09 -8.86
N LEU A 306 -2.47 -1.07 -9.11
CA LEU A 306 -2.49 -2.35 -8.38
C LEU A 306 -1.88 -2.28 -6.98
N SER A 307 -1.05 -1.27 -6.69
CA SER A 307 -0.47 -1.02 -5.35
C SER A 307 -1.18 0.14 -4.62
N PRO A 308 -2.00 -0.13 -3.59
CA PRO A 308 -2.54 0.88 -2.67
C PRO A 308 -1.49 1.75 -1.97
N THR A 309 -0.26 1.25 -1.80
CA THR A 309 0.86 2.09 -1.33
C THR A 309 1.05 3.29 -2.25
N LEU A 310 0.97 3.10 -3.57
CA LEU A 310 1.25 4.13 -4.56
C LEU A 310 0.03 4.99 -4.91
N CYS A 311 -1.16 4.41 -5.07
CA CYS A 311 -2.36 5.16 -5.45
C CYS A 311 -3.26 5.61 -4.28
N TRP A 312 -3.20 4.98 -3.10
CA TRP A 312 -4.03 5.33 -1.94
C TRP A 312 -3.24 5.80 -0.71
N PHE A 313 -1.91 5.72 -0.76
CA PHE A 313 -1.02 5.92 0.39
C PHE A 313 -1.48 5.13 1.64
N GLU A 314 -1.88 3.89 1.40
CA GLU A 314 -2.31 2.91 2.42
C GLU A 314 -1.13 2.52 3.34
N THR A 315 -1.44 2.24 4.61
CA THR A 315 -0.47 1.75 5.59
C THR A 315 -0.89 0.36 6.07
N TRP A 316 0.00 -0.61 5.91
CA TRP A 316 -0.31 -2.03 6.10
C TRP A 316 -0.09 -2.48 7.55
N THR A 317 -0.94 -3.38 8.05
CA THR A 317 -0.77 -3.95 9.41
C THR A 317 -0.40 -5.43 9.37
N ASN A 318 -0.82 -6.14 8.32
CA ASN A 318 -0.72 -7.59 8.18
C ASN A 318 -0.49 -7.94 6.69
N VAL A 319 0.37 -8.92 6.42
CA VAL A 319 0.69 -9.41 5.06
C VAL A 319 -0.56 -9.92 4.32
N HIS A 320 -1.51 -10.54 5.04
CA HIS A 320 -2.76 -11.02 4.45
C HIS A 320 -3.64 -9.88 3.89
N GLU A 321 -3.65 -8.71 4.53
CA GLU A 321 -4.37 -7.51 4.01
C GLU A 321 -3.82 -7.09 2.64
N ILE A 322 -2.50 -7.20 2.46
CA ILE A 322 -1.81 -6.85 1.20
C ILE A 322 -2.25 -7.82 0.10
N LEU A 323 -2.21 -9.13 0.36
CA LEU A 323 -2.58 -10.16 -0.62
C LEU A 323 -4.07 -10.10 -1.01
N VAL A 324 -4.97 -9.89 -0.04
CA VAL A 324 -6.39 -9.68 -0.30
C VAL A 324 -6.62 -8.42 -1.13
N SER A 325 -5.94 -7.32 -0.79
CA SER A 325 -6.08 -6.06 -1.53
C SER A 325 -5.54 -6.14 -2.94
N PHE A 326 -4.35 -6.71 -3.15
CA PHE A 326 -3.76 -6.94 -4.46
C PHE A 326 -4.67 -7.84 -5.31
N GLY A 327 -5.16 -8.95 -4.72
CA GLY A 327 -6.12 -9.84 -5.36
C GLY A 327 -7.39 -9.12 -5.81
N ARG A 328 -8.04 -8.36 -4.92
CA ARG A 328 -9.21 -7.53 -5.29
C ARG A 328 -8.89 -6.59 -6.45
N ARG A 329 -7.77 -5.88 -6.41
CA ARG A 329 -7.44 -4.84 -7.42
C ARG A 329 -7.12 -5.43 -8.80
N VAL A 330 -6.44 -6.59 -8.86
CA VAL A 330 -6.28 -7.34 -10.12
C VAL A 330 -7.64 -7.74 -10.72
N LEU A 331 -8.65 -8.02 -9.90
CA LEU A 331 -9.99 -8.37 -10.36
C LEU A 331 -10.91 -7.16 -10.65
N CYS A 332 -10.46 -5.92 -10.43
CA CYS A 332 -11.25 -4.70 -10.62
C CYS A 332 -10.72 -3.76 -11.71
N TYR A 333 -9.40 -3.60 -11.85
CA TYR A 333 -8.80 -2.50 -12.61
C TYR A 333 -8.19 -2.88 -13.97
N PRO A 334 -7.28 -3.86 -14.09
CA PRO A 334 -6.51 -4.09 -15.32
C PRO A 334 -7.32 -4.80 -16.40
N LEU A 335 -6.67 -5.03 -17.55
CA LEU A 335 -7.23 -5.71 -18.73
C LEU A 335 -7.54 -7.20 -18.50
N TYR A 336 -6.76 -7.93 -17.70
CA TYR A 336 -6.89 -9.37 -17.50
C TYR A 336 -7.20 -9.71 -16.04
N ARG A 337 -8.49 -9.81 -15.70
CA ARG A 337 -9.01 -9.87 -14.33
C ARG A 337 -9.12 -11.31 -13.82
N HIS A 338 -8.02 -12.07 -13.88
CA HIS A 338 -8.08 -13.50 -13.55
C HIS A 338 -7.29 -13.93 -12.29
N PHE A 339 -7.93 -14.71 -11.41
CA PHE A 339 -7.36 -15.15 -10.13
C PHE A 339 -6.11 -16.04 -10.27
N LYS A 340 -5.96 -16.76 -11.39
CA LYS A 340 -4.71 -17.48 -11.70
C LYS A 340 -3.49 -16.54 -11.75
N LEU A 341 -3.66 -15.31 -12.28
CA LEU A 341 -2.60 -14.30 -12.37
C LEU A 341 -2.21 -13.77 -10.99
N VAL A 342 -3.18 -13.47 -10.12
CA VAL A 342 -2.95 -13.08 -8.71
C VAL A 342 -2.04 -14.10 -8.02
N MET A 343 -2.40 -15.38 -8.11
CA MET A 343 -1.67 -16.47 -7.49
C MET A 343 -0.32 -16.77 -8.18
N LYS A 344 -0.11 -16.33 -9.43
CA LYS A 344 1.18 -16.45 -10.13
C LYS A 344 2.14 -15.33 -9.68
N ALA A 345 1.69 -14.07 -9.70
CA ALA A 345 2.44 -12.91 -9.25
C ALA A 345 2.85 -13.01 -7.76
N TYR A 346 1.95 -13.49 -6.91
CA TYR A 346 2.22 -13.79 -5.50
C TYR A 346 3.41 -14.75 -5.31
N ARG A 347 3.45 -15.87 -6.05
CA ARG A 347 4.55 -16.84 -6.00
C ARG A 347 5.86 -16.26 -6.54
N ASP A 348 5.79 -15.36 -7.52
CA ASP A 348 6.98 -14.68 -8.06
C ASP A 348 7.55 -13.65 -7.08
N THR A 349 6.72 -12.93 -6.33
CA THR A 349 7.16 -12.04 -5.24
C THR A 349 7.92 -12.81 -4.16
N ILE A 350 7.47 -14.02 -3.80
CA ILE A 350 8.20 -14.92 -2.89
C ILE A 350 9.59 -15.28 -3.45
N LYS A 351 9.70 -15.71 -4.72
CA LYS A 351 11.00 -16.01 -5.36
C LYS A 351 11.96 -14.82 -5.31
N ILE A 352 11.47 -13.61 -5.65
CA ILE A 352 12.29 -12.39 -5.70
C ILE A 352 12.81 -12.02 -4.30
N LEU A 353 11.99 -12.18 -3.26
CA LEU A 353 12.42 -11.97 -1.87
C LEU A 353 13.43 -13.05 -1.39
N GLN A 354 13.29 -14.30 -1.84
CA GLN A 354 14.24 -15.39 -1.55
C GLN A 354 15.58 -15.24 -2.30
N LEU A 355 15.57 -14.72 -3.53
CA LEU A 355 16.79 -14.27 -4.24
C LEU A 355 17.47 -13.08 -3.54
N GLY A 356 16.71 -12.33 -2.72
CA GLY A 356 17.22 -11.31 -1.82
C GLY A 356 17.48 -9.95 -2.49
N LYS A 357 18.28 -9.11 -1.79
CA LYS A 357 18.31 -7.66 -2.05
C LYS A 357 18.73 -7.25 -3.46
N SER A 358 19.56 -8.04 -4.16
CA SER A 358 19.95 -7.74 -5.54
C SER A 358 18.78 -7.91 -6.52
N ALA A 359 17.96 -8.95 -6.36
CA ALA A 359 16.77 -9.16 -7.19
C ALA A 359 15.71 -8.08 -6.93
N VAL A 360 15.43 -7.81 -5.65
CA VAL A 360 14.50 -6.74 -5.24
C VAL A 360 14.93 -5.38 -5.78
N LEU A 361 16.23 -5.05 -5.71
CA LEU A 361 16.77 -3.80 -6.25
C LEU A 361 16.62 -3.73 -7.78
N LYS A 362 16.80 -4.84 -8.51
CA LYS A 362 16.58 -4.89 -9.95
C LYS A 362 15.12 -4.58 -10.31
N CYS A 363 14.16 -5.19 -9.61
CA CYS A 363 12.74 -4.87 -9.76
C CYS A 363 12.44 -3.37 -9.47
N LEU A 364 12.99 -2.82 -8.38
CA LEU A 364 12.78 -1.41 -8.02
C LEU A 364 13.39 -0.42 -9.01
N LEU A 365 14.57 -0.72 -9.58
CA LEU A 365 15.15 0.06 -10.68
C LEU A 365 14.28 0.02 -11.93
N ASP A 366 13.67 -1.14 -12.21
CA ASP A 366 12.83 -1.34 -13.38
C ASP A 366 11.48 -0.60 -13.26
N VAL A 367 10.88 -0.59 -12.06
CA VAL A 367 9.74 0.27 -11.68
C VAL A 367 10.12 1.75 -11.76
N HIS A 368 11.29 2.14 -11.22
CA HIS A 368 11.76 3.53 -11.29
C HIS A 368 11.86 4.00 -12.75
N LYS A 369 12.37 3.15 -13.65
CA LYS A 369 12.43 3.46 -15.08
C LYS A 369 11.02 3.67 -15.66
N ILE A 370 10.06 2.78 -15.37
CA ILE A 370 8.66 2.91 -15.83
C ILE A 370 8.03 4.24 -15.42
N PHE A 371 8.21 4.66 -14.16
CA PHE A 371 7.68 5.94 -13.68
C PHE A 371 8.49 7.15 -14.17
N GLN A 372 9.77 6.99 -14.49
CA GLN A 372 10.60 8.06 -15.05
C GLN A 372 10.24 8.38 -16.51
N GLU A 373 9.67 7.40 -17.23
CA GLU A 373 9.24 7.47 -18.62
C GLU A 373 7.76 7.86 -18.77
N ASN A 374 7.10 8.29 -17.67
CA ASN A 374 5.68 8.66 -17.64
C ASN A 374 5.46 10.00 -16.91
N ASP A 375 5.09 11.04 -17.66
CA ASP A 375 5.06 12.46 -17.25
C ASP A 375 4.40 12.78 -15.89
N PRO A 376 3.31 12.14 -15.44
CA PRO A 376 2.78 12.35 -14.09
C PRO A 376 3.38 11.39 -13.04
N ALA A 377 3.71 10.15 -13.41
CA ALA A 377 4.07 9.12 -12.42
C ALA A 377 5.46 9.28 -11.78
N TYR A 378 6.36 10.09 -12.36
CA TYR A 378 7.72 10.29 -11.84
C TYR A 378 7.76 10.72 -10.36
N ILE A 379 6.73 11.44 -9.87
CA ILE A 379 6.59 11.87 -8.47
C ILE A 379 6.61 10.66 -7.50
N LEU A 380 6.16 9.47 -7.94
CA LEU A 380 6.23 8.25 -7.14
C LEU A 380 7.67 7.76 -6.91
N ASN A 381 8.63 8.13 -7.77
CA ASN A 381 10.05 7.87 -7.51
C ASN A 381 10.53 8.66 -6.29
N ASP A 382 10.23 9.97 -6.22
CA ASP A 382 10.68 10.83 -5.12
C ASP A 382 9.88 10.66 -3.82
N LEU A 383 8.63 10.20 -3.91
CA LEU A 383 7.83 9.78 -2.76
C LEU A 383 8.21 8.39 -2.23
N TYR A 384 8.54 7.43 -3.12
CA TYR A 384 8.74 6.02 -2.75
C TYR A 384 9.99 5.39 -3.38
N ILE A 385 10.04 5.23 -4.71
CA ILE A 385 10.93 4.23 -5.35
C ILE A 385 12.43 4.57 -5.22
N SER A 386 12.81 5.84 -5.34
CA SER A 386 14.19 6.30 -5.16
C SER A 386 14.71 6.03 -3.74
N ASP A 387 13.88 6.26 -2.73
CA ASP A 387 14.25 6.00 -1.34
C ASP A 387 14.34 4.48 -1.07
N TYR A 388 13.44 3.68 -1.65
CA TYR A 388 13.51 2.20 -1.66
C TYR A 388 14.79 1.67 -2.29
N CYS A 389 15.19 2.16 -3.48
CA CYS A 389 16.43 1.77 -4.16
C CYS A 389 17.68 2.02 -3.31
N VAL A 390 17.72 3.10 -2.52
CA VAL A 390 18.82 3.38 -1.58
C VAL A 390 18.75 2.52 -0.33
N TRP A 391 17.55 2.31 0.22
CA TRP A 391 17.36 1.56 1.46
C TRP A 391 17.64 0.06 1.30
N ILE A 392 17.16 -0.57 0.23
CA ILE A 392 17.24 -2.03 0.04
C ILE A 392 18.69 -2.52 -0.02
N GLN A 393 19.62 -1.70 -0.53
CA GLN A 393 21.05 -1.98 -0.55
C GLN A 393 21.63 -2.22 0.85
N LYS A 394 21.05 -1.58 1.88
CA LYS A 394 21.45 -1.66 3.29
C LYS A 394 20.64 -2.68 4.10
N ALA A 395 19.56 -3.22 3.54
CA ALA A 395 18.72 -4.22 4.21
C ALA A 395 19.48 -5.55 4.44
N LYS A 396 19.27 -6.17 5.61
CA LYS A 396 19.84 -7.47 5.96
C LYS A 396 19.05 -8.58 5.25
N SER A 397 19.67 -9.34 4.34
CA SER A 397 18.99 -10.39 3.54
C SER A 397 18.21 -11.42 4.37
N LYS A 398 18.66 -11.72 5.61
CA LYS A 398 17.92 -12.57 6.57
C LYS A 398 16.50 -12.08 6.85
N LYS A 399 16.24 -10.77 6.86
CA LYS A 399 14.89 -10.21 7.05
C LYS A 399 14.03 -10.34 5.78
N LEU A 400 14.61 -10.29 4.57
CA LEU A 400 13.89 -10.57 3.31
C LEU A 400 13.51 -12.04 3.18
N ALA A 401 14.41 -12.96 3.55
CA ALA A 401 14.10 -14.39 3.60
C ALA A 401 12.97 -14.68 4.61
N ALA A 402 13.03 -14.11 5.82
CA ALA A 402 11.97 -14.23 6.82
C ALA A 402 10.63 -13.63 6.32
N LEU A 403 10.66 -12.55 5.54
CA LEU A 403 9.47 -11.95 4.90
C LEU A 403 8.88 -12.88 3.82
N ALA A 404 9.72 -13.59 3.07
CA ALA A 404 9.28 -14.53 2.03
C ALA A 404 8.64 -15.80 2.61
N GLU A 405 9.20 -16.35 3.70
CA GLU A 405 8.56 -17.47 4.41
C GLU A 405 7.28 -17.01 5.11
N ALA A 406 7.28 -15.82 5.75
CA ALA A 406 6.05 -15.25 6.33
C ALA A 406 4.95 -14.96 5.30
N LEU A 407 5.32 -14.62 4.05
CA LEU A 407 4.38 -14.58 2.92
C LEU A 407 3.84 -15.97 2.60
N LYS A 408 4.73 -16.94 2.37
CA LYS A 408 4.46 -18.30 1.90
C LYS A 408 3.48 -19.09 2.78
N GLU A 409 3.48 -18.86 4.09
CA GLU A 409 2.51 -19.45 5.02
C GLU A 409 1.08 -18.86 4.89
N VAL A 410 0.91 -17.73 4.20
CA VAL A 410 -0.41 -17.11 3.96
C VAL A 410 -1.11 -17.76 2.78
N SER A 411 -2.27 -18.36 3.05
CA SER A 411 -3.20 -18.83 2.04
C SER A 411 -4.18 -17.72 1.64
N LEU A 412 -4.26 -17.45 0.33
CA LEU A 412 -5.26 -16.57 -0.27
C LEU A 412 -6.33 -17.42 -0.97
N THR A 413 -7.61 -17.19 -0.68
CA THR A 413 -8.74 -17.84 -1.36
C THR A 413 -9.68 -16.82 -2.02
N LYS A 414 -10.54 -17.28 -2.94
CA LYS A 414 -11.47 -16.40 -3.66
C LYS A 414 -12.51 -15.78 -2.71
N ALA A 415 -13.09 -16.56 -1.80
CA ALA A 415 -14.00 -16.07 -0.75
C ALA A 415 -13.41 -14.94 0.12
N GLN A 416 -12.10 -14.96 0.42
CA GLN A 416 -11.44 -13.90 1.20
C GLN A 416 -11.39 -12.54 0.49
N LEU A 417 -11.61 -12.49 -0.83
CA LEU A 417 -11.59 -11.23 -1.58
C LEU A 417 -12.86 -10.39 -1.37
N GLY A 418 -13.97 -10.97 -0.88
CA GLY A 418 -15.22 -10.25 -0.66
C GLY A 418 -15.79 -9.66 -1.95
N LEU A 419 -15.86 -10.50 -2.99
CA LEU A 419 -16.39 -10.21 -4.34
C LEU A 419 -17.28 -11.36 -4.86
N ASP A 420 -17.66 -12.31 -3.98
CA ASP A 420 -18.56 -13.44 -4.23
C ASP A 420 -18.27 -14.32 -5.47
N LEU A 421 -17.01 -14.32 -5.91
CA LEU A 421 -16.51 -15.01 -7.11
C LEU A 421 -16.92 -16.49 -7.19
N GLU A 422 -16.83 -17.21 -6.07
CA GLU A 422 -17.17 -18.64 -6.00
C GLU A 422 -18.67 -18.89 -6.29
N ALA A 423 -19.55 -17.91 -6.01
CA ALA A 423 -20.97 -17.96 -6.36
C ALA A 423 -21.22 -17.51 -7.81
N LEU A 424 -20.48 -16.51 -8.31
CA LEU A 424 -20.54 -16.05 -9.70
C LEU A 424 -20.13 -17.18 -10.68
N GLU A 425 -18.99 -17.82 -10.41
CA GLU A 425 -18.49 -18.95 -11.21
C GLU A 425 -19.46 -20.13 -11.21
N ALA A 426 -19.98 -20.50 -10.05
CA ALA A 426 -20.95 -21.60 -9.93
C ALA A 426 -22.26 -21.29 -10.65
N ALA A 427 -22.76 -20.05 -10.58
CA ALA A 427 -23.96 -19.64 -11.31
C ALA A 427 -23.75 -19.66 -12.83
N ALA A 428 -22.61 -19.14 -13.31
CA ALA A 428 -22.32 -19.09 -14.74
C ALA A 428 -22.06 -20.48 -15.36
N LEU A 429 -21.39 -21.37 -14.63
CA LEU A 429 -21.20 -22.77 -15.05
C LEU A 429 -22.53 -23.50 -15.20
N LEU A 430 -23.49 -23.31 -14.29
CA LEU A 430 -24.83 -23.88 -14.41
C LEU A 430 -25.58 -23.38 -15.67
N VAL A 431 -25.47 -22.10 -16.00
CA VAL A 431 -26.05 -21.55 -17.24
C VAL A 431 -25.39 -22.18 -18.48
N GLN A 432 -24.06 -22.33 -18.49
CA GLN A 432 -23.34 -22.96 -19.59
C GLN A 432 -23.71 -24.46 -19.75
N GLU A 433 -23.91 -25.19 -18.66
CA GLU A 433 -24.44 -26.57 -18.69
C GLU A 433 -25.87 -26.63 -19.25
N GLU A 434 -26.75 -25.70 -18.88
CA GLU A 434 -28.12 -25.63 -19.44
C GLU A 434 -28.13 -25.27 -20.92
N GLU A 435 -27.35 -24.27 -21.36
CA GLU A 435 -27.29 -23.85 -22.77
C GLU A 435 -26.71 -24.94 -23.68
N THR A 436 -25.62 -25.59 -23.25
CA THR A 436 -25.01 -26.70 -24.02
C THR A 436 -25.93 -27.93 -24.07
N ALA A 437 -26.69 -28.22 -23.00
CA ALA A 437 -27.72 -29.26 -23.02
C ALA A 437 -28.87 -28.93 -23.99
N VAL A 438 -29.30 -27.66 -24.03
CA VAL A 438 -30.33 -27.17 -24.97
C VAL A 438 -29.84 -27.22 -26.42
N GLU A 439 -28.59 -26.85 -26.69
CA GLU A 439 -28.00 -26.95 -28.03
C GLU A 439 -27.79 -28.41 -28.48
N ALA A 440 -27.37 -29.30 -27.59
CA ALA A 440 -27.31 -30.73 -27.86
C ALA A 440 -28.70 -31.30 -28.19
N ALA A 441 -29.74 -30.91 -27.45
CA ALA A 441 -31.12 -31.32 -27.73
C ALA A 441 -31.63 -30.79 -29.08
N ARG A 442 -31.36 -29.52 -29.42
CA ARG A 442 -31.65 -28.93 -30.74
C ARG A 442 -30.92 -29.67 -31.87
N SER A 443 -29.67 -30.07 -31.64
CA SER A 443 -28.85 -30.80 -32.60
C SER A 443 -29.38 -32.21 -32.87
N ILE A 444 -29.77 -32.94 -31.81
CA ILE A 444 -30.42 -34.26 -31.92
C ILE A 444 -31.76 -34.13 -32.66
N SER A 445 -32.57 -33.10 -32.36
CA SER A 445 -33.84 -32.87 -33.04
C SER A 445 -33.67 -32.60 -34.55
N ARG A 446 -32.60 -31.92 -34.97
CA ARG A 446 -32.28 -31.70 -36.39
C ARG A 446 -31.82 -32.96 -37.13
N GLN A 447 -31.33 -33.98 -36.43
CA GLN A 447 -30.89 -35.25 -37.04
C GLN A 447 -32.02 -36.28 -37.19
N GLN A 448 -33.21 -36.04 -36.62
CA GLN A 448 -34.33 -37.00 -36.58
C GLN A 448 -35.47 -36.72 -37.59
N THR A 449 -35.21 -35.97 -38.68
CA THR A 449 -36.20 -35.71 -39.76
C THR A 449 -35.84 -36.43 -41.08
N PRO A 450 -36.41 -37.63 -41.38
CA PRO A 450 -36.10 -38.39 -42.59
C PRO A 450 -37.16 -38.27 -43.72
N SER A 451 -36.99 -37.30 -44.62
CA SER A 451 -37.67 -37.22 -45.94
C SER A 451 -37.22 -35.96 -46.69
N SER A 452 -37.02 -35.89 -48.02
CA SER A 452 -36.91 -36.87 -49.10
C SER A 452 -36.10 -36.24 -50.24
N SER A 453 -35.72 -37.00 -51.29
CA SER A 453 -34.73 -36.60 -52.31
C SER A 453 -35.38 -35.92 -53.57
N PRO A 454 -34.65 -35.58 -54.67
CA PRO A 454 -34.55 -34.19 -55.14
C PRO A 454 -35.05 -33.94 -56.59
N GLU A 455 -35.11 -32.68 -57.06
CA GLU A 455 -35.00 -32.32 -58.49
C GLU A 455 -34.48 -30.87 -58.73
N ALA A 456 -33.91 -30.67 -59.94
CA ALA A 456 -33.80 -29.43 -60.73
C ALA A 456 -33.17 -28.13 -60.14
N SER A 457 -31.84 -28.07 -60.28
CA SER A 457 -31.07 -26.95 -60.88
C SER A 457 -31.81 -25.73 -61.45
N ASP A 458 -31.33 -24.51 -61.12
CA ASP A 458 -30.74 -23.62 -62.14
C ASP A 458 -29.61 -22.75 -61.53
N SER A 459 -28.80 -22.09 -62.35
CA SER A 459 -27.53 -21.44 -61.94
C SER A 459 -27.36 -19.99 -62.46
N GLU A 460 -26.20 -19.38 -62.15
CA GLU A 460 -25.69 -18.07 -62.63
C GLU A 460 -26.31 -16.82 -61.92
N GLU A 461 -25.60 -15.72 -61.67
CA GLU A 461 -24.15 -15.44 -61.54
C GLU A 461 -23.97 -14.03 -60.88
N ALA A 462 -22.71 -13.65 -60.59
CA ALA A 462 -22.15 -12.30 -60.53
C ALA A 462 -22.56 -11.31 -59.40
N ASP A 463 -21.57 -11.02 -58.55
CA ASP A 463 -21.05 -9.71 -58.15
C ASP A 463 -21.96 -8.51 -57.83
N SER A 464 -21.70 -7.91 -56.66
CA SER A 464 -21.74 -6.45 -56.46
C SER A 464 -20.83 -6.04 -55.29
N THR A 465 -19.54 -5.86 -55.55
CA THR A 465 -18.61 -5.26 -54.60
C THR A 465 -18.65 -3.73 -54.65
N THR A 466 -18.72 -3.10 -53.48
CA THR A 466 -18.12 -1.80 -53.12
C THR A 466 -18.34 -0.60 -54.06
N SER A 467 -19.00 0.43 -53.52
CA SER A 467 -18.70 1.83 -53.86
C SER A 467 -18.58 2.65 -52.58
N SER A 468 -17.62 3.59 -52.59
CA SER A 468 -17.22 4.39 -51.43
C SER A 468 -17.75 5.83 -51.50
N GLU A 469 -17.78 6.44 -50.32
CA GLU A 469 -17.78 7.87 -49.97
C GLU A 469 -17.49 8.89 -51.09
N THR A 470 -18.24 10.01 -51.06
CA THR A 470 -17.80 11.33 -51.55
C THR A 470 -18.31 12.44 -50.63
N GLU A 471 -17.41 13.34 -50.25
CA GLU A 471 -17.58 14.55 -49.43
C GLU A 471 -18.63 15.58 -49.92
N GLY A 472 -19.06 16.49 -49.03
CA GLY A 472 -19.90 17.65 -49.38
C GLY A 472 -20.34 18.52 -48.17
N SER A 473 -19.57 19.57 -47.86
CA SER A 473 -19.67 20.35 -46.61
C SER A 473 -20.70 21.51 -46.58
N ASP A 474 -20.80 22.10 -45.38
CA ASP A 474 -21.18 23.50 -45.04
C ASP A 474 -22.65 23.96 -45.13
N SER A 475 -23.24 24.21 -43.94
CA SER A 475 -23.50 25.58 -43.45
C SER A 475 -23.79 25.59 -41.95
N GLU A 476 -23.49 26.70 -41.26
CA GLU A 476 -23.49 26.82 -39.79
C GLU A 476 -24.75 27.48 -39.18
N GLN A 477 -24.80 27.46 -37.83
CA GLN A 477 -25.57 28.35 -36.93
C GLN A 477 -27.11 28.20 -36.90
N GLY A 478 -27.80 28.25 -35.75
CA GLY A 478 -27.30 28.38 -34.37
C GLY A 478 -28.43 28.55 -33.33
N GLU A 479 -28.03 29.08 -32.17
CA GLU A 479 -28.85 29.47 -30.98
C GLU A 479 -29.34 28.39 -29.99
N LEU A 480 -29.30 28.78 -28.71
CA LEU A 480 -29.71 28.05 -27.52
C LEU A 480 -30.96 28.71 -26.93
N THR A 481 -31.94 27.93 -26.46
CA THR A 481 -32.78 28.31 -25.31
C THR A 481 -33.20 27.07 -24.54
N GLY A 482 -33.17 27.16 -23.21
CA GLY A 482 -33.80 26.18 -22.32
C GLY A 482 -34.86 26.85 -21.47
N SER A 483 -35.79 26.05 -20.91
CA SER A 483 -36.65 26.43 -19.79
C SER A 483 -37.32 25.19 -19.18
N GLU A 484 -37.62 25.26 -17.89
CA GLU A 484 -38.28 24.23 -17.10
C GLU A 484 -39.81 24.29 -17.26
N SER A 485 -40.54 23.21 -16.92
CA SER A 485 -41.80 23.27 -16.15
C SER A 485 -42.33 21.86 -15.80
N GLU A 486 -43.18 21.78 -14.77
CA GLU A 486 -43.64 20.53 -14.13
C GLU A 486 -45.12 20.19 -14.40
N THR A 487 -45.51 18.94 -14.08
CA THR A 487 -46.90 18.45 -13.83
C THR A 487 -47.88 18.40 -15.03
N ALA A 488 -48.89 17.52 -15.09
CA ALA A 488 -49.54 16.67 -14.08
C ALA A 488 -50.11 15.33 -14.63
N ASP A 489 -50.55 14.44 -13.72
CA ASP A 489 -51.15 13.10 -13.94
C ASP A 489 -52.66 13.14 -14.34
N PRO A 490 -53.28 12.03 -14.83
CA PRO A 490 -54.14 11.26 -13.91
C PRO A 490 -54.28 9.72 -14.16
N LEU A 491 -53.90 8.94 -13.14
CA LEU A 491 -54.69 7.90 -12.45
C LEU A 491 -55.34 6.72 -13.23
N ARG A 492 -54.86 5.49 -12.93
CA ARG A 492 -55.66 4.47 -12.17
C ARG A 492 -54.83 3.25 -11.72
N GLY A 493 -54.99 2.84 -10.45
CA GLY A 493 -54.45 1.59 -9.88
C GLY A 493 -55.42 0.38 -9.97
N PRO A 494 -55.35 -0.63 -9.07
CA PRO A 494 -55.35 -0.39 -7.62
C PRO A 494 -54.48 -1.31 -6.70
N SER A 495 -53.97 -0.71 -5.61
CA SER A 495 -53.85 -1.23 -4.22
C SER A 495 -53.38 -2.66 -3.90
N LEU A 496 -52.38 -2.77 -3.01
CA LEU A 496 -52.66 -3.06 -1.59
C LEU A 496 -51.46 -2.73 -0.67
N GLU A 497 -51.65 -1.79 0.26
CA GLU A 497 -50.80 -1.55 1.43
C GLU A 497 -51.12 -2.61 2.52
N GLY A 498 -50.32 -2.87 3.56
CA GLY A 498 -49.29 -2.03 4.19
C GLY A 498 -49.84 -1.42 5.49
N GLY A 499 -49.19 -1.66 6.64
CA GLY A 499 -49.69 -1.14 7.91
C GLY A 499 -48.99 -1.71 9.15
N SER A 500 -48.14 -0.91 9.78
CA SER A 500 -47.63 -1.14 11.13
C SER A 500 -48.54 -0.44 12.15
N THR A 501 -48.72 -1.02 13.34
CA THR A 501 -49.51 -0.40 14.43
C THR A 501 -48.73 -0.35 15.74
N LEU A 502 -48.92 0.78 16.43
CA LEU A 502 -48.22 1.16 17.66
C LEU A 502 -49.10 0.91 18.88
N LEU A 503 -48.51 0.44 19.99
CA LEU A 503 -49.18 0.34 21.29
C LEU A 503 -48.34 0.93 22.42
N ILE A 504 -49.01 1.61 23.34
CA ILE A 504 -48.44 2.35 24.48
C ILE A 504 -48.97 1.74 25.78
N VAL A 505 -48.10 1.47 26.76
CA VAL A 505 -48.49 1.43 28.19
C VAL A 505 -47.42 2.07 29.09
N ASN A 506 -47.89 3.07 29.84
CA ASN A 506 -47.28 3.89 30.92
C ASN A 506 -46.29 3.25 31.92
N GLY A 507 -45.46 4.09 32.59
CA GLY A 507 -44.91 3.78 33.92
C GLY A 507 -43.91 4.74 34.60
N GLY A 508 -44.36 5.90 35.13
CA GLY A 508 -43.58 6.76 36.07
C GLY A 508 -42.74 7.89 35.41
N VAL A 509 -42.79 9.20 35.77
CA VAL A 509 -42.89 9.93 37.05
C VAL A 509 -41.59 9.83 37.87
N CYS A 510 -40.79 10.88 38.14
CA CYS A 510 -40.87 12.35 37.89
C CYS A 510 -39.41 12.90 37.73
N ARG A 511 -39.03 14.21 37.72
CA ARG A 511 -39.65 15.50 38.11
C ARG A 511 -38.99 16.69 37.35
N ASN A 512 -39.56 17.89 37.47
CA ASN A 512 -39.16 19.11 36.73
C ASN A 512 -38.15 20.02 37.47
N SER A 513 -37.32 20.73 36.70
CA SER A 513 -36.99 22.15 36.88
C SER A 513 -36.66 22.78 35.52
N ALA A 514 -37.07 24.03 35.27
CA ALA A 514 -36.94 24.71 33.98
C ALA A 514 -36.03 25.96 34.09
N THR A 515 -36.18 26.90 33.16
CA THR A 515 -35.39 28.15 32.94
C THR A 515 -33.94 27.90 32.47
N GLU A 516 -33.36 28.72 31.56
CA GLU A 516 -33.85 29.99 30.99
C GLU A 516 -33.43 30.19 29.51
N THR A 517 -34.03 31.19 28.86
CA THR A 517 -33.86 31.51 27.43
C THR A 517 -32.92 32.70 27.18
N SER A 518 -32.11 32.65 26.12
CA SER A 518 -31.79 33.87 25.35
C SER A 518 -31.59 33.56 23.87
N ASP A 519 -32.14 34.43 23.04
CA ASP A 519 -31.87 34.56 21.61
C ASP A 519 -30.62 35.45 21.39
N GLY A 520 -30.05 35.51 20.18
CA GLY A 520 -28.88 36.33 19.87
C GLY A 520 -28.17 36.01 18.54
N GLY A 521 -28.62 36.63 17.45
CA GLY A 521 -28.01 36.53 16.12
C GLY A 521 -26.64 37.22 15.91
N PRO A 522 -26.05 37.13 14.70
CA PRO A 522 -24.60 37.14 14.51
C PRO A 522 -23.94 38.50 14.23
N GLY A 523 -22.62 38.59 14.46
CA GLY A 523 -21.77 39.74 14.12
C GLY A 523 -20.35 39.36 13.65
N LYS A 524 -19.90 39.97 12.55
CA LYS A 524 -18.57 39.87 11.90
C LYS A 524 -18.41 41.10 10.98
N PRO A 525 -17.22 41.57 10.55
CA PRO A 525 -15.83 41.30 11.00
C PRO A 525 -15.22 42.57 11.68
N PRO A 526 -13.89 42.73 11.81
CA PRO A 526 -13.06 43.21 10.68
C PRO A 526 -11.74 42.42 10.50
N ALA A 527 -10.86 42.88 9.61
CA ALA A 527 -9.62 42.22 9.21
C ALA A 527 -8.38 43.14 9.28
N SER A 528 -7.20 42.57 8.98
CA SER A 528 -5.88 43.21 8.77
C SER A 528 -4.91 43.29 9.96
N SER A 529 -3.80 42.56 9.84
CA SER A 529 -2.44 43.12 9.98
C SER A 529 -1.42 42.24 9.20
N ARG A 530 -0.23 42.78 8.89
CA ARG A 530 0.75 42.18 7.96
C ARG A 530 2.19 42.36 8.47
N ALA A 531 2.91 41.26 8.65
CA ALA A 531 4.36 41.16 8.85
C ALA A 531 4.81 39.80 8.27
N LEU A 532 5.80 39.59 7.41
CA LEU A 532 6.99 40.34 6.92
C LEU A 532 8.28 40.06 7.73
N GLY A 533 9.22 39.35 7.08
CA GLY A 533 10.43 38.73 7.62
C GLY A 533 10.41 37.20 7.38
N GLY A 534 11.47 36.53 6.92
CA GLY A 534 12.77 37.01 6.44
C GLY A 534 13.72 35.86 6.11
N SER A 535 14.06 35.70 4.82
CA SER A 535 15.07 34.81 4.19
C SER A 535 16.41 34.67 4.95
N GLY A 536 17.22 33.60 4.81
CA GLY A 536 17.24 32.46 3.87
C GLY A 536 18.40 31.52 4.29
N PRO A 537 19.27 30.99 3.41
CA PRO A 537 19.22 30.92 1.94
C PRO A 537 19.51 29.50 1.35
N LEU A 538 18.92 29.19 0.19
CA LEU A 538 19.39 28.16 -0.74
C LEU A 538 18.65 28.37 -2.09
N ILE A 539 19.28 27.97 -3.20
CA ILE A 539 18.85 28.22 -4.59
C ILE A 539 19.00 29.69 -5.02
N GLU A 540 20.17 30.02 -5.58
CA GLU A 540 20.37 31.13 -6.54
C GLU A 540 20.81 30.59 -7.92
N GLU A 541 21.07 29.28 -8.03
CA GLU A 541 21.83 28.64 -9.11
C GLU A 541 20.97 27.94 -10.19
N LEU A 542 19.63 27.95 -10.05
CA LEU A 542 18.69 27.31 -10.98
C LEU A 542 17.89 28.29 -11.86
N GLY A 543 18.09 29.60 -11.70
CA GLY A 543 17.35 30.63 -12.44
C GLY A 543 17.92 30.98 -13.82
N GLU A 544 19.23 30.81 -14.03
CA GLU A 544 19.91 31.38 -15.20
C GLU A 544 19.93 30.46 -16.43
N HIS A 545 19.78 29.15 -16.25
CA HIS A 545 19.95 28.16 -17.32
C HIS A 545 18.79 28.04 -18.32
N LEU A 546 17.64 28.69 -18.07
CA LEU A 546 16.42 28.58 -18.90
C LEU A 546 16.22 29.73 -19.90
N ASN A 547 16.97 30.83 -19.79
CA ASN A 547 16.76 32.04 -20.62
C ASN A 547 17.73 32.19 -21.81
N SER A 548 18.58 31.18 -22.09
CA SER A 548 19.72 31.34 -23.02
C SER A 548 19.56 30.68 -24.40
N THR A 549 18.39 30.14 -24.76
CA THR A 549 18.25 29.28 -25.96
C THR A 549 17.02 29.57 -26.86
N VAL A 550 16.55 30.83 -26.95
CA VAL A 550 15.65 31.26 -28.05
C VAL A 550 15.96 32.69 -28.52
N GLN A 551 16.67 32.83 -29.64
CA GLN A 551 16.49 33.91 -30.62
C GLN A 551 17.27 33.67 -31.91
N VAL A 552 16.65 33.98 -33.06
CA VAL A 552 17.18 33.80 -34.43
C VAL A 552 16.74 34.98 -35.30
N SER A 553 17.52 35.30 -36.35
CA SER A 553 17.39 36.46 -37.26
C SER A 553 17.72 37.83 -36.62
N GLU A 554 18.31 38.82 -37.31
CA GLU A 554 18.51 39.02 -38.76
C GLU A 554 19.99 39.21 -39.17
N LEU A 555 20.26 39.20 -40.49
CA LEU A 555 21.56 39.52 -41.10
C LEU A 555 21.43 40.82 -41.92
N LYS A 556 22.41 41.73 -41.82
CA LYS A 556 22.38 43.03 -42.53
C LYS A 556 23.78 43.52 -42.89
N ASP A 557 23.93 44.06 -44.10
CA ASP A 557 25.23 44.46 -44.67
C ASP A 557 25.86 45.69 -44.01
N SER A 558 27.20 45.73 -43.88
CA SER A 558 28.01 46.52 -44.83
C SER A 558 29.53 46.45 -44.60
N ALA A 559 30.27 46.25 -45.70
CA ALA A 559 31.49 46.93 -46.14
C ALA A 559 32.79 47.04 -45.27
N ALA A 560 33.92 46.97 -46.00
CA ALA A 560 35.31 47.32 -45.64
C ALA A 560 36.05 46.40 -44.63
N GLY A 561 37.32 46.03 -44.87
CA GLY A 561 38.14 46.21 -46.09
C GLY A 561 39.63 45.92 -45.91
N SER A 562 40.37 45.90 -47.04
CA SER A 562 41.83 45.97 -47.17
C SER A 562 42.71 44.73 -46.87
N HIS A 563 43.46 44.31 -47.92
CA HIS A 563 44.89 43.91 -47.97
C HIS A 563 45.60 43.32 -46.72
N SER A 564 46.46 42.29 -46.74
CA SER A 564 47.03 41.38 -47.79
C SER A 564 47.98 40.35 -47.06
N SER A 565 48.86 39.49 -47.63
CA SER A 565 49.41 39.29 -48.99
C SER A 565 50.06 37.90 -49.20
N VAL A 566 49.97 37.36 -50.43
CA VAL A 566 51.07 36.72 -51.22
C VAL A 566 51.80 35.43 -50.74
N ARG A 567 51.99 34.51 -51.71
CA ARG A 567 52.85 33.28 -51.77
C ARG A 567 52.34 31.98 -51.09
N ALA A 568 52.70 30.78 -51.56
CA ALA A 568 52.54 30.14 -52.90
C ALA A 568 53.32 28.81 -52.98
N ARG A 569 52.78 27.83 -53.72
CA ARG A 569 53.35 26.52 -54.15
C ARG A 569 53.60 25.47 -53.04
N GLY A 570 53.20 24.23 -53.31
CA GLY A 570 53.47 23.09 -52.41
C GLY A 570 52.81 21.75 -52.77
N ASP A 571 52.45 21.48 -54.02
CA ASP A 571 52.09 20.11 -54.42
C ASP A 571 53.29 19.16 -54.24
N TRP A 572 53.07 17.93 -53.78
CA TRP A 572 53.42 16.69 -54.53
C TRP A 572 52.82 15.45 -53.84
N GLN A 573 52.38 14.53 -54.69
CA GLN A 573 51.54 13.35 -54.48
C GLN A 573 51.96 12.31 -53.42
N THR A 574 50.93 11.55 -53.01
CA THR A 574 50.92 10.19 -52.40
C THR A 574 51.45 9.10 -53.38
N PRO A 575 51.39 7.77 -53.11
CA PRO A 575 51.01 7.02 -51.90
C PRO A 575 52.02 5.91 -51.47
N SER A 576 51.72 5.21 -50.36
CA SER A 576 51.95 3.77 -50.17
C SER A 576 50.98 3.24 -49.10
N ASP A 577 50.28 2.16 -49.45
CA ASP A 577 49.56 1.15 -48.65
C ASP A 577 49.05 1.50 -47.23
#